data_AF-K1SY03-F1
#
_entry.id   AF-K1SY03-F1
#
_cell.length_a   1.000
_cell.length_b   1.000
_cell.length_c   1.000
_cell.angle_alpha   90.00
_cell.angle_beta   90.00
_cell.angle_gamma   90.00
#
_symmetry.space_group_name_H-M   'P 1'
#
loop_
_entity.id
_entity.type
_entity.pdbx_description
1 polymer ?
#
loop_
_entity_poly.entity_id
_entity_poly.type
_entity_poly.pdbx_seq_one_letter_code
_entity_poly.pdbx_strand_id
1 'polypeptide(L)'
;RVFQNLNARSIYEVPLMLHKEGLDEKVCQLLGLTGLSCDLTEWETMVERQLNPIRETTIALVGKYVELPDAYLSIVEALTHGGIAHQAKVHIKWVQSADLTQENVAEALEGCHGILVPGGFGQRGLEGKMIAIQYAREHKIPFLGICLGMQMAVIEYARNVLNLRGASSTELDPNTLYPVIDLMADQNLDMLGHTMRLGKYRCALKHDTNSYKAYAQE
;
A
#
# COMPACT_ATOMS: atom_id res chain seq x y z
N ARG A 1 37.46 16.64 9.58
CA ARG A 1 36.43 17.46 8.90
C ARG A 1 35.12 17.17 9.60
N VAL A 2 34.34 18.21 9.89
CA VAL A 2 32.98 18.07 10.43
C VAL A 2 32.03 18.31 9.26
N PHE A 3 30.95 17.53 9.18
CA PHE A 3 29.90 17.65 8.17
C PHE A 3 28.60 18.03 8.86
N GLN A 4 27.91 19.05 8.38
CA GLN A 4 26.64 19.46 8.97
C GLN A 4 25.51 18.52 8.51
N ASN A 5 24.67 18.08 9.45
CA ASN A 5 23.47 17.30 9.15
C ASN A 5 22.26 18.01 9.76
N LEU A 6 21.78 19.03 9.06
CA LEU A 6 20.61 19.82 9.46
C LEU A 6 19.32 19.04 9.20
N ASN A 7 18.22 19.47 9.81
CA ASN A 7 16.92 18.87 9.56
C ASN A 7 16.53 19.04 8.09
N ALA A 8 16.43 17.93 7.37
CA ALA A 8 15.95 17.89 6.00
C ALA A 8 14.42 18.02 5.95
N ARG A 9 13.89 18.54 4.84
CA ARG A 9 12.44 18.64 4.61
C ARG A 9 11.82 17.28 4.27
N SER A 10 12.65 16.36 3.80
CA SER A 10 12.30 15.02 3.38
C SER A 10 13.49 14.09 3.55
N ILE A 11 13.25 12.81 3.82
CA ILE A 11 14.30 11.78 3.87
C ILE A 11 15.07 11.69 2.54
N TYR A 12 14.42 12.02 1.42
CA TYR A 12 15.03 11.97 0.10
C TYR A 12 15.99 13.14 -0.18
N GLU A 13 15.89 14.23 0.59
CA GLU A 13 16.80 15.38 0.49
C GLU A 13 18.14 15.12 1.20
N VAL A 14 18.16 14.20 2.18
CA VAL A 14 19.35 13.90 3.00
C VAL A 14 20.59 13.54 2.16
N PRO A 15 20.51 12.64 1.14
CA PRO A 15 21.66 12.36 0.28
C PRO A 15 22.23 13.60 -0.41
N LEU A 16 21.37 14.51 -0.89
CA LEU A 16 21.80 15.75 -1.57
C LEU A 16 22.49 16.72 -0.60
N MET A 17 21.96 16.85 0.62
CA MET A 17 22.57 17.67 1.67
C MET A 17 23.95 17.16 2.07
N LEU A 18 24.09 15.84 2.27
CA LEU A 18 25.37 15.22 2.64
C LEU A 18 26.40 15.28 1.50
N HIS A 19 25.95 15.12 0.25
CA HIS A 19 26.80 15.31 -0.92
C HIS A 19 27.32 16.75 -1.02
N LYS A 20 26.46 17.75 -0.80
CA LYS A 20 26.86 19.17 -0.77
C LYS A 20 27.90 19.48 0.31
N GLU A 21 27.85 18.79 1.45
CA GLU A 21 28.84 18.89 2.52
C GLU A 21 30.17 18.17 2.19
N GLY A 22 30.22 17.39 1.10
CA GLY A 22 31.39 16.64 0.63
C GLY A 22 31.68 15.38 1.45
N LEU A 23 30.64 14.76 2.03
CA LEU A 23 30.80 13.56 2.86
C LEU A 23 31.28 12.36 2.03
N ASP A 24 30.63 12.10 0.91
CA ASP A 24 30.92 11.02 -0.03
C ASP A 24 32.32 11.14 -0.64
N GLU A 25 32.73 12.36 -1.04
CA GLU A 25 34.10 12.64 -1.50
C GLU A 25 35.14 12.26 -0.44
N LYS A 26 34.87 12.62 0.82
CA LYS A 26 35.79 12.32 1.92
C LYS A 26 35.86 10.82 2.19
N VAL A 27 34.74 10.12 2.12
CA VAL A 27 34.70 8.65 2.26
C VAL A 27 35.51 8.00 1.15
N CYS A 28 35.34 8.41 -0.12
CA CYS A 28 36.12 7.90 -1.24
C CYS A 28 37.62 8.13 -1.05
N GLN A 29 38.02 9.32 -0.61
CA GLN A 29 39.43 9.63 -0.32
C GLN A 29 40.01 8.71 0.76
N LEU A 30 39.28 8.48 1.86
CA LEU A 30 39.74 7.64 2.97
C LEU A 30 39.86 6.16 2.57
N LEU A 31 39.00 5.70 1.66
CA LEU A 31 39.00 4.34 1.15
C LEU A 31 39.93 4.15 -0.06
N GLY A 32 40.58 5.21 -0.55
CA GLY A 32 41.43 5.16 -1.74
C GLY A 32 40.67 4.91 -3.05
N LEU A 33 39.37 5.19 -3.08
CA LEU A 33 38.53 5.08 -4.28
C LEU A 33 38.76 6.32 -5.16
N THR A 34 39.35 6.13 -6.34
CA THR A 34 39.69 7.21 -7.27
C THR A 34 38.91 7.09 -8.59
N GLY A 35 38.70 8.22 -9.27
CA GLY A 35 38.03 8.24 -10.58
C GLY A 35 36.52 8.01 -10.55
N LEU A 36 35.88 8.11 -9.38
CA LEU A 36 34.43 8.02 -9.25
C LEU A 36 33.78 9.39 -9.51
N SER A 37 32.72 9.40 -10.32
CA SER A 37 31.82 10.54 -10.51
C SER A 37 30.45 10.21 -9.92
N CYS A 38 29.84 11.15 -9.22
CA CYS A 38 28.47 11.02 -8.72
C CYS A 38 27.55 11.85 -9.61
N ASP A 39 26.62 11.19 -10.31
CA ASP A 39 25.51 11.87 -10.99
C ASP A 39 24.26 11.71 -10.14
N LEU A 40 23.74 12.83 -9.64
CA LEU A 40 22.55 12.89 -8.80
C LEU A 40 21.32 13.41 -9.54
N THR A 41 21.39 13.60 -10.86
CA THR A 41 20.32 14.25 -11.66
C THR A 41 18.94 13.62 -11.45
N GLU A 42 18.85 12.28 -11.44
CA GLU A 42 17.58 11.58 -11.20
C GLU A 42 17.07 11.81 -9.77
N TRP A 43 17.97 11.84 -8.79
CA TRP A 43 17.64 12.03 -7.39
C TRP A 43 17.19 13.47 -7.09
N GLU A 44 17.90 14.45 -7.65
CA GLU A 44 17.52 15.87 -7.61
C GLU A 44 16.15 16.08 -8.24
N THR A 45 15.91 15.47 -9.41
CA THR A 45 14.61 15.55 -10.09
C THR A 45 13.49 14.94 -9.25
N MET A 46 13.74 13.81 -8.58
CA MET A 46 12.77 13.17 -7.70
C MET A 46 12.43 14.05 -6.49
N VAL A 47 13.44 14.61 -5.83
CA VAL A 47 13.27 15.51 -4.68
C VAL A 47 12.52 16.78 -5.08
N GLU A 48 12.86 17.36 -6.24
CA GLU A 48 12.18 18.55 -6.77
C GLU A 48 10.68 18.27 -7.01
N ARG A 49 10.34 17.15 -7.65
CA ARG A 49 8.94 16.74 -7.86
C ARG A 49 8.18 16.50 -6.56
N GLN A 50 8.85 15.96 -5.55
CA GLN A 50 8.25 15.70 -4.25
C GLN A 50 7.92 17.01 -3.52
N LEU A 51 8.86 17.96 -3.55
CA LEU A 51 8.76 19.20 -2.77
C LEU A 51 7.91 20.25 -3.48
N ASN A 52 7.78 20.18 -4.81
CA ASN A 52 6.99 21.09 -5.63
C ASN A 52 5.89 20.33 -6.43
N PRO A 53 4.91 19.70 -5.77
CA PRO A 53 3.81 19.02 -6.44
C PRO A 53 2.87 20.03 -7.12
N ILE A 54 2.33 19.66 -8.28
CA ILE A 54 1.41 20.51 -9.07
C ILE A 54 -0.06 20.10 -8.95
N ARG A 55 -0.31 18.98 -8.26
CA ARG A 55 -1.65 18.44 -8.03
C ARG A 55 -1.68 17.74 -6.68
N GLU A 56 -2.88 17.50 -6.17
CA GLU A 56 -3.10 16.78 -4.92
C GLU A 56 -4.14 15.68 -5.11
N THR A 57 -4.03 14.62 -4.32
CA THR A 57 -5.04 13.54 -4.25
C THR A 57 -5.16 13.04 -2.82
N THR A 58 -6.34 12.55 -2.47
CA THR A 58 -6.63 12.05 -1.12
C THR A 58 -7.01 10.58 -1.21
N ILE A 59 -6.26 9.73 -0.52
CA ILE A 59 -6.51 8.29 -0.48
C ILE A 59 -6.93 7.91 0.93
N ALA A 60 -8.10 7.29 1.07
CA ALA A 60 -8.52 6.69 2.32
C ALA A 60 -7.74 5.40 2.57
N LEU A 61 -7.04 5.30 3.70
CA LEU A 61 -6.45 4.05 4.18
C LEU A 61 -7.34 3.49 5.29
N VAL A 62 -8.08 2.44 4.96
CA VAL A 62 -9.08 1.83 5.85
C VAL A 62 -8.45 0.67 6.64
N GLY A 63 -7.84 1.02 7.77
CA GLY A 63 -6.95 0.14 8.54
C GLY A 63 -7.52 -0.30 9.91
N LYS A 64 -6.84 -1.25 10.55
CA LYS A 64 -7.13 -1.70 11.93
C LYS A 64 -6.38 -0.87 12.98
N TYR A 65 -5.23 -0.33 12.62
CA TYR A 65 -4.30 0.39 13.51
C TYR A 65 -3.98 1.78 12.96
N VAL A 66 -5.02 2.57 12.68
CA VAL A 66 -4.82 3.90 12.07
C VAL A 66 -4.26 4.93 13.04
N GLU A 67 -4.36 4.68 14.35
CA GLU A 67 -3.72 5.49 15.40
C GLU A 67 -2.20 5.32 15.44
N LEU A 68 -1.66 4.28 14.79
CA LEU A 68 -0.22 4.06 14.66
C LEU A 68 0.16 4.08 13.17
N PRO A 69 0.38 5.27 12.58
CA PRO A 69 0.73 5.43 11.16
C PRO A 69 1.90 4.56 10.71
N ASP A 70 2.87 4.34 11.61
CA ASP A 70 4.07 3.54 11.37
C ASP A 70 3.76 2.08 10.97
N ALA A 71 2.62 1.53 11.42
CA ALA A 71 2.17 0.20 11.01
C ALA A 71 1.92 0.09 9.50
N TYR A 72 1.77 1.22 8.81
CA TYR A 72 1.50 1.33 7.39
C TYR A 72 2.57 2.14 6.64
N LEU A 73 3.75 2.36 7.24
CA LEU A 73 4.82 3.20 6.66
C LEU A 73 5.18 2.78 5.23
N SER A 74 5.31 1.47 4.96
CA SER A 74 5.63 0.97 3.62
C SER A 74 4.54 1.29 2.59
N ILE A 75 3.28 1.31 2.99
CA ILE A 75 2.16 1.67 2.13
C ILE A 75 2.16 3.18 1.88
N VAL A 76 2.38 3.97 2.92
CA VAL A 76 2.46 5.43 2.83
C VAL A 76 3.61 5.85 1.92
N GLU A 77 4.80 5.26 2.07
CA GLU A 77 5.94 5.54 1.19
C GLU A 77 5.69 5.08 -0.25
N ALA A 78 5.07 3.92 -0.47
CA ALA A 78 4.71 3.49 -1.82
C ALA A 78 3.73 4.45 -2.50
N LEU A 79 2.74 4.96 -1.75
CA LEU A 79 1.83 5.99 -2.25
C LEU A 79 2.56 7.31 -2.52
N THR A 80 3.48 7.72 -1.63
CA THR A 80 4.35 8.89 -1.85
C THR A 80 5.16 8.75 -3.13
N HIS A 81 5.77 7.58 -3.39
CA HIS A 81 6.52 7.32 -4.63
C HIS A 81 5.63 7.43 -5.88
N GLY A 82 4.43 6.85 -5.83
CA GLY A 82 3.44 7.02 -6.90
C GLY A 82 3.08 8.49 -7.11
N GLY A 83 2.91 9.25 -6.02
CA GLY A 83 2.69 10.69 -6.04
C GLY A 83 3.84 11.44 -6.73
N ILE A 84 5.09 11.19 -6.34
CA ILE A 84 6.28 11.81 -6.92
C ILE A 84 6.36 11.56 -8.43
N ALA A 85 6.10 10.33 -8.87
CA ALA A 85 6.10 9.98 -10.30
C ALA A 85 5.05 10.77 -11.09
N HIS A 86 3.92 11.13 -10.46
CA HIS A 86 2.84 11.91 -11.05
C HIS A 86 2.87 13.41 -10.69
N GLN A 87 3.92 13.89 -10.02
CA GLN A 87 4.02 15.26 -9.46
C GLN A 87 2.80 15.64 -8.60
N ALA A 88 2.34 14.67 -7.81
CA ALA A 88 1.15 14.77 -6.98
C ALA A 88 1.52 14.62 -5.50
N LYS A 89 0.94 15.46 -4.66
CA LYS A 89 0.94 15.24 -3.21
C LYS A 89 -0.18 14.26 -2.86
N VAL A 90 0.16 13.14 -2.24
CA VAL A 90 -0.83 12.18 -1.75
C VAL A 90 -1.11 12.44 -0.28
N HIS A 91 -2.36 12.79 0.02
CA HIS A 91 -2.85 12.93 1.39
C HIS A 91 -3.50 11.62 1.84
N ILE A 92 -3.07 11.12 2.99
CA ILE A 92 -3.65 9.90 3.57
C ILE A 92 -4.77 10.30 4.53
N LYS A 93 -6.01 9.93 4.20
CA LYS A 93 -7.13 9.99 5.14
C LYS A 93 -7.19 8.67 5.90
N TRP A 94 -6.86 8.72 7.18
CA TRP A 94 -6.82 7.55 8.05
C TRP A 94 -8.24 7.19 8.51
N VAL A 95 -8.70 5.98 8.20
CA VAL A 95 -10.08 5.54 8.52
C VAL A 95 -10.04 4.27 9.36
N GLN A 96 -10.57 4.35 10.58
CA GLN A 96 -10.61 3.22 11.49
C GLN A 96 -11.70 2.24 11.09
N SER A 97 -11.29 1.08 10.57
CA SER A 97 -12.22 0.05 10.11
C SER A 97 -13.11 -0.56 11.20
N ALA A 98 -12.78 -0.41 12.48
CA ALA A 98 -13.61 -0.89 13.57
C ALA A 98 -14.83 0.02 13.83
N ASP A 99 -14.74 1.29 13.44
CA ASP A 99 -15.75 2.31 13.74
C ASP A 99 -16.61 2.63 12.49
N LEU A 100 -16.26 2.05 11.34
CA LEU A 100 -16.95 2.28 10.09
C LEU A 100 -18.24 1.46 10.03
N THR A 101 -19.35 2.15 9.78
CA THR A 101 -20.70 1.58 9.66
C THR A 101 -21.38 2.09 8.38
N GLN A 102 -22.52 1.52 8.01
CA GLN A 102 -23.28 1.97 6.84
C GLN A 102 -23.79 3.40 7.00
N GLU A 103 -24.03 3.82 8.24
CA GLU A 103 -24.55 5.15 8.56
C GLU A 103 -23.47 6.23 8.43
N ASN A 104 -22.20 5.92 8.72
CA ASN A 104 -21.13 6.92 8.75
C ASN A 104 -20.15 6.83 7.57
N VAL A 105 -20.22 5.79 6.73
CA VAL A 105 -19.23 5.56 5.66
C VAL A 105 -19.13 6.72 4.67
N ALA A 106 -20.26 7.36 4.34
CA ALA A 106 -20.27 8.48 3.40
C ALA A 106 -19.49 9.69 3.94
N GLU A 107 -19.68 10.03 5.22
CA GLU A 107 -18.94 11.10 5.91
C GLU A 107 -17.46 10.72 6.09
N ALA A 108 -17.20 9.50 6.55
CA ALA A 108 -15.86 9.00 6.78
C ALA A 108 -15.01 8.98 5.50
N LEU A 109 -15.61 8.73 4.33
CA LEU A 109 -14.95 8.67 3.03
C LEU A 109 -15.14 9.93 2.17
N GLU A 110 -15.75 10.98 2.71
CA GLU A 110 -15.93 12.24 2.00
C GLU A 110 -14.58 12.84 1.58
N GLY A 111 -14.53 13.35 0.34
CA GLY A 111 -13.33 13.97 -0.24
C GLY A 111 -12.22 13.00 -0.66
N CYS A 112 -12.42 11.69 -0.50
CA CYS A 112 -11.46 10.68 -0.93
C CYS A 112 -11.61 10.38 -2.43
N HIS A 113 -10.48 10.41 -3.14
CA HIS A 113 -10.36 10.11 -4.56
C HIS A 113 -10.01 8.65 -4.84
N GLY A 114 -9.64 7.90 -3.80
CA GLY A 114 -9.38 6.48 -3.85
C GLY A 114 -9.44 5.86 -2.46
N ILE A 115 -9.67 4.54 -2.41
CA ILE A 115 -9.78 3.77 -1.17
C ILE A 115 -8.78 2.60 -1.21
N LEU A 116 -7.97 2.49 -0.17
CA LEU A 116 -7.02 1.41 0.02
C LEU A 116 -7.38 0.62 1.28
N VAL A 117 -7.61 -0.68 1.12
CA VAL A 117 -7.75 -1.60 2.26
C VAL A 117 -6.48 -2.46 2.32
N PRO A 118 -5.64 -2.30 3.36
CA PRO A 118 -4.38 -2.99 3.47
C PRO A 118 -4.58 -4.45 3.93
N GLY A 119 -3.46 -5.16 4.05
CA GLY A 119 -3.44 -6.45 4.74
C GLY A 119 -3.81 -6.32 6.21
N GLY A 120 -4.15 -7.45 6.84
CA GLY A 120 -4.48 -7.51 8.25
C GLY A 120 -4.70 -8.95 8.72
N PHE A 121 -5.02 -9.10 10.00
CA PHE A 121 -5.27 -10.39 10.62
C PHE A 121 -6.35 -10.27 11.71
N GLY A 122 -7.05 -11.38 11.91
CA GLY A 122 -8.16 -11.50 12.85
C GLY A 122 -9.45 -10.80 12.39
N GLN A 123 -10.50 -10.94 13.20
CA GLN A 123 -11.86 -10.54 12.82
C GLN A 123 -12.18 -9.05 13.04
N ARG A 124 -11.35 -8.33 13.80
CA ARG A 124 -11.65 -6.95 14.19
C ARG A 124 -11.64 -6.01 12.97
N GLY A 125 -12.76 -5.31 12.77
CA GLY A 125 -12.92 -4.33 11.71
C GLY A 125 -13.01 -4.93 10.31
N LEU A 126 -13.35 -6.22 10.17
CA LEU A 126 -13.62 -6.80 8.85
C LEU A 126 -14.89 -6.24 8.24
N GLU A 127 -15.95 -6.09 9.04
CA GLU A 127 -17.21 -5.52 8.58
C GLU A 127 -17.02 -4.11 8.00
N GLY A 128 -16.36 -3.21 8.74
CA GLY A 128 -16.05 -1.88 8.22
C GLY A 128 -15.18 -1.89 6.96
N LYS A 129 -14.28 -2.87 6.77
CA LYS A 129 -13.56 -3.01 5.49
C LYS A 129 -14.51 -3.36 4.36
N MET A 130 -15.42 -4.32 4.56
CA MET A 130 -16.43 -4.68 3.56
C MET A 130 -17.35 -3.50 3.23
N ILE A 131 -17.75 -2.71 4.24
CA ILE A 131 -18.56 -1.49 4.05
C ILE A 131 -17.81 -0.48 3.17
N ALA A 132 -16.52 -0.22 3.43
CA ALA A 132 -15.72 0.66 2.59
C ALA A 132 -15.58 0.16 1.15
N ILE A 133 -15.42 -1.16 0.97
CA ILE A 133 -15.32 -1.79 -0.35
C ILE A 133 -16.64 -1.67 -1.11
N GLN A 134 -17.75 -1.96 -0.45
CA GLN A 134 -19.09 -1.79 -1.01
C GLN A 134 -19.31 -0.35 -1.44
N TYR A 135 -18.99 0.62 -0.57
CA TYR A 135 -19.08 2.04 -0.88
C TYR A 135 -18.26 2.41 -2.11
N ALA A 136 -17.00 1.94 -2.19
CA ALA A 136 -16.13 2.16 -3.34
C ALA A 136 -16.75 1.63 -4.64
N ARG A 137 -17.27 0.40 -4.62
CA ARG A 137 -17.90 -0.25 -5.77
C ARG A 137 -19.14 0.51 -6.25
N GLU A 138 -20.03 0.85 -5.33
CA GLU A 138 -21.32 1.49 -5.65
C GLU A 138 -21.14 2.92 -6.14
N HIS A 139 -20.13 3.62 -5.63
CA HIS A 139 -19.82 5.02 -6.00
C HIS A 139 -18.74 5.13 -7.08
N LYS A 140 -18.26 4.00 -7.61
CA LYS A 140 -17.22 3.92 -8.65
C LYS A 140 -15.92 4.65 -8.26
N ILE A 141 -15.56 4.58 -6.97
CA ILE A 141 -14.31 5.14 -6.45
C ILE A 141 -13.18 4.14 -6.70
N PRO A 142 -12.02 4.56 -7.25
CA PRO A 142 -10.86 3.69 -7.40
C PRO A 142 -10.48 2.99 -6.10
N PHE A 143 -10.29 1.66 -6.18
CA PHE A 143 -10.04 0.82 -5.03
C PHE A 143 -8.79 -0.05 -5.21
N LEU A 144 -8.00 -0.20 -4.15
CA LEU A 144 -6.90 -1.15 -4.07
C LEU A 144 -6.99 -1.99 -2.78
N GLY A 145 -7.23 -3.29 -2.94
CA GLY A 145 -7.21 -4.26 -1.83
C GLY A 145 -5.88 -5.01 -1.80
N ILE A 146 -5.16 -4.94 -0.68
CA ILE A 146 -3.89 -5.64 -0.50
C ILE A 146 -4.11 -6.83 0.44
N CYS A 147 -3.73 -8.04 0.01
CA CYS A 147 -3.83 -9.26 0.82
C CYS A 147 -5.25 -9.46 1.37
N LEU A 148 -5.48 -9.26 2.67
CA LEU A 148 -6.81 -9.32 3.27
C LEU A 148 -7.82 -8.38 2.59
N GLY A 149 -7.40 -7.19 2.14
CA GLY A 149 -8.28 -6.28 1.40
C GLY A 149 -8.80 -6.87 0.09
N MET A 150 -8.00 -7.69 -0.59
CA MET A 150 -8.45 -8.42 -1.79
C MET A 150 -9.45 -9.52 -1.41
N GLN A 151 -9.17 -10.29 -0.35
CA GLN A 151 -10.09 -11.33 0.13
C GLN A 151 -11.46 -10.74 0.52
N MET A 152 -11.46 -9.63 1.25
CA MET A 152 -12.69 -8.95 1.65
C MET A 152 -13.48 -8.42 0.44
N ALA A 153 -12.80 -8.02 -0.64
CA ALA A 153 -13.48 -7.59 -1.86
C ALA A 153 -14.17 -8.76 -2.59
N VAL A 154 -13.55 -9.93 -2.61
CA VAL A 154 -14.18 -11.15 -3.13
C VAL A 154 -15.43 -11.51 -2.33
N ILE A 155 -15.33 -11.46 -0.99
CA ILE A 155 -16.45 -11.77 -0.10
C ILE A 155 -17.59 -10.74 -0.24
N GLU A 156 -17.28 -9.45 -0.26
CA GLU A 156 -18.26 -8.36 -0.48
C GLU A 156 -19.03 -8.59 -1.78
N TYR A 157 -18.31 -8.83 -2.88
CA TYR A 157 -18.92 -9.01 -4.18
C TYR A 157 -19.81 -10.26 -4.24
N ALA A 158 -19.35 -11.38 -3.66
CA ALA A 158 -20.13 -12.61 -3.60
C ALA A 158 -21.44 -12.41 -2.82
N ARG A 159 -21.39 -11.71 -1.70
CA ARG A 159 -22.58 -11.43 -0.86
C ARG A 159 -23.55 -10.47 -1.52
N ASN A 160 -23.04 -9.34 -2.03
CA ASN A 160 -23.88 -8.20 -2.44
C ASN A 160 -24.27 -8.20 -3.91
N VAL A 161 -23.44 -8.78 -4.79
CA VAL A 161 -23.73 -8.80 -6.24
C VAL A 161 -24.24 -10.16 -6.69
N LEU A 162 -23.61 -11.24 -6.23
CA LEU A 162 -24.02 -12.61 -6.60
C LEU A 162 -25.11 -13.18 -5.69
N ASN A 163 -25.53 -12.44 -4.64
CA ASN A 163 -26.52 -12.86 -3.65
C ASN A 163 -26.18 -14.17 -2.91
N LEU A 164 -24.90 -14.54 -2.84
CA LEU A 164 -24.41 -15.69 -2.07
C LEU A 164 -24.32 -15.31 -0.58
N ARG A 165 -25.50 -15.06 0.02
CA ARG A 165 -25.62 -14.71 1.44
C ARG A 165 -25.02 -15.84 2.29
N GLY A 166 -23.96 -15.52 3.03
CA GLY A 166 -23.20 -16.49 3.82
C GLY A 166 -21.82 -16.82 3.25
N ALA A 167 -21.42 -16.26 2.09
CA ALA A 167 -20.07 -16.44 1.56
C ALA A 167 -19.00 -15.89 2.52
N SER A 168 -17.90 -16.62 2.72
CA SER A 168 -16.82 -16.23 3.61
C SER A 168 -15.50 -16.89 3.19
N SER A 169 -14.44 -16.62 3.94
CA SER A 169 -13.27 -17.50 3.94
C SER A 169 -13.41 -18.61 4.97
N THR A 170 -12.80 -19.76 4.72
CA THR A 170 -12.74 -20.87 5.67
C THR A 170 -11.94 -20.52 6.94
N GLU A 171 -11.00 -19.58 6.86
CA GLU A 171 -10.29 -19.03 8.03
C GLU A 171 -11.22 -18.23 8.96
N LEU A 172 -12.17 -17.48 8.40
CA LEU A 172 -13.08 -16.63 9.16
C LEU A 172 -14.33 -17.37 9.64
N ASP A 173 -14.87 -18.24 8.80
CA ASP A 173 -16.02 -19.10 9.09
C ASP A 173 -15.83 -20.48 8.44
N PRO A 174 -15.36 -21.48 9.21
CA PRO A 174 -15.16 -22.84 8.73
C PRO A 174 -16.45 -23.52 8.24
N ASN A 175 -17.63 -23.03 8.64
CA ASN A 175 -18.93 -23.57 8.29
C ASN A 175 -19.65 -22.74 7.21
N THR A 176 -18.93 -21.84 6.53
CA THR A 176 -19.50 -20.98 5.51
C THR A 176 -20.20 -21.80 4.43
N LEU A 177 -21.40 -21.37 4.04
CA LEU A 177 -22.16 -21.99 2.95
C LEU A 177 -21.44 -21.87 1.60
N TYR A 178 -20.61 -20.83 1.44
CA TYR A 178 -19.89 -20.54 0.20
C TYR A 178 -18.43 -20.12 0.50
N PRO A 179 -17.48 -21.08 0.54
CA PRO A 179 -16.07 -20.81 0.81
C PRO A 179 -15.40 -20.20 -0.43
N VAL A 180 -15.56 -18.89 -0.60
CA VAL A 180 -15.00 -18.15 -1.76
C VAL A 180 -13.51 -17.86 -1.62
N ILE A 181 -12.96 -18.00 -0.41
CA ILE A 181 -11.54 -17.93 -0.09
C ILE A 181 -11.21 -19.13 0.79
N ASP A 182 -10.17 -19.88 0.43
CA ASP A 182 -9.75 -21.07 1.15
C ASP A 182 -8.22 -21.18 1.15
N LEU A 183 -7.70 -22.07 1.98
CA LEU A 183 -6.31 -22.50 1.93
C LEU A 183 -6.04 -23.18 0.59
N MET A 184 -4.83 -22.98 0.08
CA MET A 184 -4.41 -23.67 -1.13
C MET A 184 -4.19 -25.17 -0.82
N ALA A 185 -4.42 -26.04 -1.80
CA ALA A 185 -4.30 -27.49 -1.62
C ALA A 185 -2.90 -27.96 -1.17
N ASP A 186 -1.86 -27.16 -1.41
CA ASP A 186 -0.47 -27.39 -1.01
C ASP A 186 -0.12 -26.86 0.39
N GLN A 187 -1.05 -26.15 1.06
CA GLN A 187 -0.88 -25.70 2.44
C GLN A 187 -1.49 -26.73 3.41
N ASN A 188 -0.62 -27.42 4.16
CA ASN A 188 -1.02 -28.30 5.24
C ASN A 188 -0.62 -27.68 6.58
N LEU A 189 -1.62 -27.25 7.36
CA LEU A 189 -1.42 -26.63 8.67
C LEU A 189 -0.84 -27.58 9.73
N ASP A 190 -0.92 -28.89 9.49
CA ASP A 190 -0.38 -29.92 10.38
C ASP A 190 1.13 -30.16 10.16
N MET A 191 1.73 -29.61 9.09
CA MET A 191 3.15 -29.76 8.79
C MET A 191 3.98 -28.53 9.20
N LEU A 192 4.87 -28.71 10.17
CA LEU A 192 5.88 -27.71 10.55
C LEU A 192 6.76 -27.35 9.33
N GLY A 193 6.73 -26.09 8.90
CA GLY A 193 7.51 -25.58 7.77
C GLY A 193 6.71 -25.33 6.48
N HIS A 194 5.46 -25.80 6.39
CA HIS A 194 4.57 -25.63 5.22
C HIS A 194 3.39 -24.67 5.48
N THR A 195 3.53 -23.78 6.46
CA THR A 195 2.37 -23.09 7.04
C THR A 195 2.06 -21.71 6.44
N MET A 196 3.02 -21.05 5.77
CA MET A 196 2.81 -19.72 5.18
C MET A 196 3.53 -19.56 3.83
N ARG A 197 2.83 -19.00 2.85
CA ARG A 197 3.41 -18.66 1.53
C ARG A 197 4.24 -17.38 1.65
N LEU A 198 5.55 -17.48 1.41
CA LEU A 198 6.50 -16.36 1.58
C LEU A 198 7.64 -16.45 0.56
N GLY A 199 8.05 -15.30 0.03
CA GLY A 199 9.18 -15.20 -0.89
C GLY A 199 8.76 -14.88 -2.33
N LYS A 200 9.69 -15.08 -3.27
CA LYS A 200 9.45 -14.80 -4.69
C LYS A 200 8.64 -15.93 -5.31
N TYR A 201 7.57 -15.57 -6.02
CA TYR A 201 6.76 -16.49 -6.79
C TYR A 201 6.51 -15.92 -8.17
N ARG A 202 6.41 -16.79 -9.17
CA ARG A 202 5.94 -16.39 -10.50
C ARG A 202 4.46 -16.04 -10.42
N CYS A 203 4.11 -14.85 -10.90
CA CYS A 203 2.73 -14.39 -11.06
C CYS A 203 2.55 -13.95 -12.50
N ALA A 204 1.98 -14.82 -13.33
CA ALA A 204 1.77 -14.51 -14.73
C ALA A 204 0.56 -13.58 -14.90
N LEU A 205 0.76 -12.45 -15.58
CA LEU A 205 -0.28 -11.45 -15.76
C LEU A 205 -1.06 -11.69 -17.05
N LYS A 206 -2.39 -11.52 -17.00
CA LYS A 206 -3.22 -11.57 -18.21
C LYS A 206 -3.09 -10.26 -19.00
N HIS A 207 -2.86 -10.36 -20.31
CA HIS A 207 -2.56 -9.22 -21.20
C HIS A 207 -3.56 -8.06 -21.13
N ASP A 208 -4.86 -8.34 -20.95
CA ASP A 208 -5.90 -7.30 -20.98
C ASP A 208 -6.22 -6.69 -19.60
N THR A 209 -5.27 -6.73 -18.66
CA THR A 209 -5.48 -6.23 -17.30
C THR A 209 -4.75 -4.91 -17.04
N ASN A 210 -5.27 -4.12 -16.09
CA ASN A 210 -4.56 -2.92 -15.61
C ASN A 210 -3.19 -3.26 -15.01
N SER A 211 -3.05 -4.43 -14.37
CA SER A 211 -1.77 -4.93 -13.87
C SER A 211 -0.78 -5.15 -15.01
N TYR A 212 -1.16 -5.82 -16.10
CA TYR A 212 -0.26 -6.02 -17.24
C TYR A 212 0.19 -4.68 -17.84
N LYS A 213 -0.73 -3.70 -17.97
CA LYS A 213 -0.38 -2.34 -18.45
C LYS A 213 0.64 -1.63 -17.56
N ALA A 214 0.57 -1.84 -16.23
CA ALA A 214 1.47 -1.20 -15.28
C ALA A 214 2.86 -1.85 -15.24
N TYR A 215 2.94 -3.18 -15.34
CA TYR A 215 4.20 -3.93 -15.16
C TYR A 215 4.87 -4.36 -16.47
N ALA A 216 4.12 -4.48 -17.57
CA ALA A 216 4.60 -4.92 -18.89
C ALA A 216 5.44 -6.22 -18.85
N GLN A 217 5.08 -7.17 -17.97
CA GLN A 217 5.77 -8.45 -17.81
C GLN A 217 4.76 -9.62 -17.89
N GLU A 218 5.18 -10.69 -18.58
CA GLU A 218 4.48 -11.99 -18.65
C GLU A 218 4.82 -12.93 -17.48
#